data_AF-A0A1B6VKL9-F1
#
_entry.id   AF-A0A1B6VKL9-F1
#
_cell.length_a   1.000
_cell.length_b   1.000
_cell.length_c   1.000
_cell.angle_alpha   90.00
_cell.angle_beta   90.00
_cell.angle_gamma   90.00
#
_symmetry.space_group_name_H-M   'P 1'
#
loop_
_entity.id
_entity.type
_entity.pdbx_description
1 polymer ?
#
loop_
_entity_poly.entity_id
_entity_poly.type
_entity_poly.pdbx_seq_one_letter_code
_entity_poly.pdbx_strand_id
1 'polypeptide(L)'
;MSASLANIAVTMSSREIAELTGKEHKHVRRDVTKMLTELGINEKGYVQTWTDPQNGQEYEEFLLPKDLTITLVAGYRSDLRLKIIRRWMELEATPTFKAPTNMREALMLALDQQEEIERQKALIDAAVPKVAALDRIAVSSGEYGLTETAKILQLKPAKFFDWLDQNRCRYGRGKVKLAYQDKIDAGYFRNKATQYTDPNGEPQAGNTIRVTPKGLAWLAKVVPGARVETETTCAAVVHPQAEMIYVPLDTAERRSERATTKARFIVSDPILMVAMDRWEAMRWSGIPQSQEDADMWYEINDYTPKTPYARQRKERFMGLFSYTALKRSTSPA
;
A
#
# COMPACT_ATOMS: atom_id res chain seq x y z
N MET A 1 31.17 -24.88 -0.90
CA MET A 1 30.19 -25.63 -1.71
C MET A 1 29.56 -24.63 -2.68
N SER A 2 30.18 -24.43 -3.83
CA SER A 2 29.63 -23.55 -4.86
C SER A 2 28.47 -24.28 -5.51
N ALA A 3 27.24 -23.84 -5.24
CA ALA A 3 26.10 -24.23 -6.05
C ALA A 3 26.38 -23.73 -7.47
N SER A 4 26.64 -24.65 -8.40
CA SER A 4 26.69 -24.29 -9.81
C SER A 4 25.30 -23.79 -10.18
N LEU A 5 25.23 -22.53 -10.64
CA LEU A 5 24.09 -22.04 -11.39
C LEU A 5 24.00 -22.94 -12.62
N ALA A 6 23.19 -23.99 -12.55
CA ALA A 6 22.77 -24.73 -13.72
C ALA A 6 22.23 -23.70 -14.69
N ASN A 7 22.92 -23.53 -15.80
CA ASN A 7 22.46 -22.74 -16.92
C ASN A 7 21.07 -23.31 -17.26
N ILE A 8 19.99 -22.62 -16.87
CA ILE A 8 18.63 -23.08 -17.13
C ILE A 8 18.47 -22.92 -18.63
N ALA A 9 18.85 -23.96 -19.37
CA ALA A 9 18.69 -23.98 -20.81
C ALA A 9 17.20 -23.76 -21.08
N VAL A 10 16.90 -22.65 -21.75
CA VAL A 10 15.55 -22.33 -22.16
C VAL A 10 15.08 -23.50 -23.02
N THR A 11 14.05 -24.19 -22.55
CA THR A 11 13.45 -25.37 -23.18
C THR A 11 11.95 -25.16 -23.28
N MET A 12 11.33 -25.82 -24.24
CA MET A 12 9.88 -25.79 -24.46
C MET A 12 9.34 -27.20 -24.33
N SER A 13 8.25 -27.35 -23.57
CA SER A 13 7.67 -28.68 -23.34
C SER A 13 6.82 -29.14 -24.52
N SER A 14 6.77 -30.45 -24.74
CA SER A 14 5.87 -31.05 -25.74
C SER A 14 4.38 -30.73 -25.50
N ARG A 15 3.98 -30.46 -24.24
CA ARG A 15 2.62 -30.05 -23.89
C ARG A 15 2.36 -28.60 -24.30
N GLU A 16 3.32 -27.71 -24.04
CA GLU A 16 3.27 -26.32 -24.50
C GLU A 16 3.22 -26.24 -26.03
N ILE A 17 3.98 -27.08 -26.74
CA ILE A 17 3.90 -27.22 -28.21
C ILE A 17 2.52 -27.70 -28.64
N ALA A 18 1.93 -28.68 -27.95
CA ALA A 18 0.59 -29.19 -28.24
C ALA A 18 -0.47 -28.08 -28.10
N GLU A 19 -0.41 -27.30 -27.03
CA GLU A 19 -1.30 -26.17 -26.78
C GLU A 19 -1.17 -25.07 -27.84
N LEU A 20 0.06 -24.66 -28.16
CA LEU A 20 0.33 -23.64 -29.18
C LEU A 20 -0.13 -24.07 -30.57
N THR A 21 0.00 -25.36 -30.87
CA THR A 21 -0.33 -25.92 -32.19
C THR A 21 -1.76 -26.40 -32.33
N GLY A 22 -2.48 -26.59 -31.23
CA GLY A 22 -3.80 -27.22 -31.21
C GLY A 22 -3.79 -28.70 -31.59
N LYS A 23 -2.62 -29.36 -31.56
CA LYS A 23 -2.49 -30.82 -31.80
C LYS A 23 -2.66 -31.58 -30.49
N GLU A 24 -3.16 -32.81 -30.56
CA GLU A 24 -3.13 -33.70 -29.40
C GLU A 24 -1.68 -34.01 -28.98
N HIS A 25 -1.43 -34.00 -27.67
CA HIS A 25 -0.09 -34.26 -27.11
C HIS A 25 0.51 -35.58 -27.57
N LYS A 26 -0.31 -36.62 -27.77
CA LYS A 26 0.09 -37.92 -28.33
C LYS A 26 0.71 -37.80 -29.72
N HIS A 27 0.17 -36.93 -30.58
CA HIS A 27 0.71 -36.70 -31.91
C HIS A 27 2.03 -35.93 -31.86
N VAL A 28 2.12 -34.93 -30.98
CA VAL A 28 3.38 -34.20 -30.77
C VAL A 28 4.48 -35.13 -30.24
N ARG A 29 4.20 -36.00 -29.25
CA ARG A 29 5.17 -37.00 -28.77
C ARG A 29 5.65 -37.93 -29.90
N ARG A 30 4.72 -38.41 -30.74
CA ARG A 30 5.07 -39.25 -31.89
C ARG A 30 5.98 -38.52 -32.88
N ASP A 31 5.67 -37.27 -33.19
CA ASP A 31 6.48 -36.46 -34.11
C ASP A 31 7.89 -36.23 -33.53
N VAL A 32 7.99 -36.01 -32.21
CA VAL A 32 9.27 -35.85 -31.50
C VAL A 32 10.11 -37.13 -31.52
N THR A 33 9.53 -38.28 -31.13
CA THR A 33 10.20 -39.60 -31.20
C THR A 33 10.69 -39.90 -32.62
N LYS A 34 9.83 -39.67 -33.63
CA LYS A 34 10.20 -39.87 -35.04
C LYS A 34 11.38 -38.99 -35.45
N MET A 35 11.31 -37.69 -35.16
CA MET A 35 12.38 -36.74 -35.46
C MET A 35 13.69 -37.13 -34.76
N LEU A 36 13.65 -37.49 -33.47
CA LEU A 36 14.84 -37.90 -32.72
C LEU A 36 15.47 -39.18 -33.29
N THR A 37 14.64 -40.14 -33.70
CA THR A 37 15.09 -41.36 -34.39
C THR A 37 15.77 -41.05 -35.72
N GLU A 38 15.19 -40.17 -36.54
CA GLU A 38 15.78 -39.74 -37.83
C GLU A 38 17.12 -39.01 -37.66
N LEU A 39 17.29 -38.27 -36.56
CA LEU A 39 18.53 -37.56 -36.22
C LEU A 39 19.56 -38.46 -35.52
N GLY A 40 19.21 -39.70 -35.16
CA GLY A 40 20.09 -40.60 -34.40
C GLY A 40 20.33 -40.15 -32.95
N ILE A 41 19.42 -39.35 -32.37
CA ILE A 41 19.53 -38.78 -31.03
C ILE A 41 18.75 -39.66 -30.04
N ASN A 42 19.33 -39.91 -28.86
CA ASN A 42 18.67 -40.72 -27.83
C ASN A 42 17.55 -39.94 -27.12
N GLU A 43 16.33 -40.49 -27.16
CA GLU A 43 15.13 -39.90 -26.57
C GLU A 43 15.23 -39.68 -25.06
N LYS A 44 15.95 -40.56 -24.35
CA LYS A 44 16.06 -40.52 -22.88
C LYS A 44 16.66 -39.23 -22.33
N GLY A 45 17.41 -38.48 -23.14
CA GLY A 45 18.01 -37.21 -22.73
C GLY A 45 17.01 -36.06 -22.59
N TYR A 46 15.80 -36.21 -23.13
CA TYR A 46 14.81 -35.13 -23.21
C TYR A 46 13.47 -35.49 -22.53
N VAL A 47 13.32 -36.72 -22.04
CA VAL A 47 12.10 -37.15 -21.33
C VAL A 47 12.12 -36.60 -19.90
N GLN A 48 11.03 -35.97 -19.50
CA GLN A 48 10.75 -35.51 -18.15
C GLN A 48 9.41 -36.08 -17.66
N THR A 49 9.31 -36.33 -16.36
CA THR A 49 8.04 -36.68 -15.70
C THR A 49 7.27 -35.41 -15.36
N TRP A 50 6.03 -35.34 -15.82
CA TRP A 50 5.06 -34.29 -15.50
C TRP A 50 3.96 -34.86 -14.62
N THR A 51 3.75 -34.26 -13.45
CA THR A 51 2.65 -34.63 -12.55
C THR A 51 1.43 -33.77 -12.84
N ASP A 52 0.30 -34.41 -13.08
CA ASP A 52 -0.95 -33.72 -13.32
C ASP A 52 -1.51 -33.13 -12.02
N PRO A 53 -1.75 -31.81 -11.96
CA PRO A 53 -2.21 -31.13 -10.75
C PRO A 53 -3.63 -31.52 -10.33
N GLN A 54 -4.43 -32.15 -11.20
CA GLN A 54 -5.84 -32.46 -10.91
C GLN A 54 -6.04 -33.89 -10.37
N ASN A 55 -5.22 -34.85 -10.79
CA ASN A 55 -5.35 -36.27 -10.42
C ASN A 55 -4.08 -36.87 -9.77
N GLY A 56 -2.97 -36.12 -9.74
CA GLY A 56 -1.71 -36.57 -9.16
C GLY A 56 -0.99 -37.67 -9.94
N GLN A 57 -1.44 -38.01 -11.15
CA GLN A 57 -0.82 -39.03 -11.99
C GLN A 57 0.39 -38.47 -12.74
N GLU A 58 1.38 -39.32 -12.92
CA GLU A 58 2.61 -38.99 -13.64
C GLU A 58 2.48 -39.36 -15.12
N TYR A 59 2.82 -38.41 -15.98
CA TYR A 59 2.86 -38.57 -17.42
C TYR A 59 4.22 -38.14 -17.95
N GLU A 60 4.70 -38.83 -18.97
CA GLU A 60 5.94 -38.45 -19.64
C GLU A 60 5.71 -37.28 -20.60
N GLU A 61 6.58 -36.27 -20.52
CA GLU A 61 6.69 -35.16 -21.46
C GLU A 61 8.11 -35.05 -22.01
N PHE A 62 8.27 -34.38 -23.15
CA PHE A 62 9.60 -34.02 -23.68
C PHE A 62 9.89 -32.54 -23.43
N LEU A 63 11.08 -32.23 -22.92
CA LEU A 63 11.65 -30.88 -22.91
C LEU A 63 12.63 -30.75 -24.07
N LEU A 64 12.32 -29.87 -25.03
CA LEU A 64 13.15 -29.70 -26.22
C LEU A 64 13.90 -28.35 -26.18
N PRO A 65 15.20 -28.34 -26.51
CA PRO A 65 15.95 -27.11 -26.74
C PRO A 65 15.50 -26.46 -28.07
N LYS A 66 15.92 -25.21 -28.27
CA LYS A 66 15.56 -24.38 -29.44
C LYS A 66 15.79 -25.11 -30.76
N ASP A 67 16.95 -25.73 -30.94
CA ASP A 67 17.31 -26.36 -32.22
C ASP A 67 16.36 -27.52 -32.58
N LEU A 68 16.01 -28.34 -31.59
CA LEU A 68 15.11 -29.48 -31.79
C LEU A 68 13.66 -29.03 -31.98
N THR A 69 13.22 -27.99 -31.29
CA THR A 69 11.88 -27.43 -31.53
C THR A 69 11.75 -26.78 -32.91
N ILE A 70 12.76 -26.02 -33.36
CA ILE A 70 12.76 -25.45 -34.71
C ILE A 70 12.76 -26.55 -35.77
N THR A 71 13.52 -27.62 -35.55
CA THR A 71 13.57 -28.79 -36.45
C THR A 71 12.22 -29.49 -36.53
N LEU A 72 11.56 -29.73 -35.39
CA LEU A 72 10.20 -30.29 -35.33
C LEU A 72 9.20 -29.44 -36.13
N VAL A 73 9.33 -28.13 -36.01
CA VAL A 73 8.42 -27.15 -36.58
C VAL A 73 8.67 -26.90 -38.08
N ALA A 74 9.86 -27.19 -38.58
CA ALA A 74 10.17 -27.15 -40.01
C ALA A 74 9.26 -28.10 -40.82
N GLY A 75 8.78 -29.19 -40.20
CA GLY A 75 7.79 -30.11 -40.79
C GLY A 75 6.33 -29.70 -40.60
N TYR A 76 6.03 -28.65 -39.82
CA TYR A 76 4.66 -28.23 -39.52
C TYR A 76 4.17 -27.17 -40.52
N ARG A 77 2.84 -26.99 -40.58
CA ARG A 77 2.18 -25.93 -41.36
C ARG A 77 2.69 -24.54 -40.95
N SER A 78 2.69 -23.59 -41.88
CA SER A 78 3.27 -22.24 -41.71
C SER A 78 2.62 -21.42 -40.59
N ASP A 79 1.32 -21.60 -40.35
CA ASP A 79 0.56 -21.00 -39.25
C ASP A 79 1.05 -21.48 -37.87
N LEU A 80 1.24 -22.79 -37.70
CA LEU A 80 1.76 -23.39 -36.48
C LEU A 80 3.23 -23.00 -36.22
N ARG A 81 4.01 -22.92 -37.30
CA ARG A 81 5.41 -22.52 -37.24
C ARG A 81 5.60 -21.11 -36.69
N LEU A 82 4.81 -20.16 -37.15
CA LEU A 82 4.91 -18.77 -36.68
C LEU A 82 4.59 -18.66 -35.18
N LYS A 83 3.61 -19.42 -34.66
CA LYS A 83 3.26 -19.41 -33.23
C LYS A 83 4.42 -19.88 -32.35
N ILE A 84 5.07 -20.97 -32.74
CA ILE A 84 6.20 -21.51 -31.97
C ILE A 84 7.42 -20.58 -32.06
N ILE A 85 7.68 -19.98 -33.23
CA ILE A 85 8.75 -18.97 -33.37
C ILE A 85 8.51 -17.76 -32.46
N ARG A 86 7.28 -17.22 -32.43
CA ARG A 86 6.93 -16.10 -31.55
C ARG A 86 7.12 -16.45 -30.08
N ARG A 87 6.70 -17.66 -29.67
CA ARG A 87 6.92 -18.13 -28.30
C ARG A 87 8.40 -18.22 -27.95
N TRP A 88 9.24 -18.70 -28.86
CA TRP A 88 10.69 -18.71 -28.65
C TRP A 88 11.27 -17.30 -28.53
N MET A 89 10.80 -16.35 -29.35
CA MET A 89 11.21 -14.95 -29.21
C MET A 89 10.82 -14.38 -27.83
N GLU A 90 9.66 -14.75 -27.28
CA GLU A 90 9.25 -14.35 -25.92
C GLU A 90 10.13 -14.99 -24.83
N LEU A 91 10.43 -16.29 -24.96
CA LEU A 91 11.29 -17.00 -24.01
C LEU A 91 12.72 -16.42 -24.02
N GLU A 92 13.24 -16.04 -25.19
CA GLU A 92 14.54 -15.36 -25.33
C GLU A 92 14.50 -13.88 -24.89
N ALA A 93 13.35 -13.22 -25.03
CA ALA A 93 13.13 -11.86 -24.54
C ALA A 93 12.91 -11.78 -23.02
N THR A 94 12.78 -12.92 -22.33
CA THR A 94 12.85 -12.95 -20.87
C THR A 94 14.15 -12.28 -20.46
N PRO A 95 14.12 -11.20 -19.66
CA PRO A 95 15.32 -10.47 -19.30
C PRO A 95 16.20 -11.41 -18.48
N THR A 96 17.15 -12.06 -19.16
CA THR A 96 18.31 -12.62 -18.50
C THR A 96 18.93 -11.44 -17.77
N PHE A 97 18.94 -11.50 -16.44
CA PHE A 97 19.68 -10.56 -15.64
C PHE A 97 21.10 -10.54 -16.19
N LYS A 98 21.43 -9.51 -16.97
CA LYS A 98 22.75 -9.33 -17.52
C LYS A 98 23.61 -8.98 -16.32
N ALA A 99 24.26 -9.99 -15.78
CA ALA A 99 25.22 -9.79 -14.72
C ALA A 99 26.22 -8.74 -15.23
N PRO A 100 26.42 -7.65 -14.47
CA PRO A 100 27.30 -6.57 -14.91
C PRO A 100 28.69 -7.14 -15.20
N THR A 101 29.20 -6.86 -16.38
CA THR A 101 30.43 -7.51 -16.88
C THR A 101 31.68 -6.86 -16.24
N ASN A 102 31.51 -5.63 -15.76
CA ASN A 102 32.56 -4.81 -15.18
C ASN A 102 32.17 -4.27 -13.79
N MET A 103 33.15 -4.10 -12.91
CA MET A 103 32.96 -3.60 -11.54
C MET A 103 32.24 -2.24 -11.49
N ARG A 104 32.52 -1.34 -12.44
CA ARG A 104 31.85 -0.03 -12.54
C ARG A 104 30.35 -0.16 -12.82
N GLU A 105 29.99 -1.04 -13.75
CA GLU A 105 28.59 -1.31 -14.12
C GLU A 105 27.85 -1.96 -12.95
N ALA A 106 28.53 -2.85 -12.20
CA ALA A 106 27.97 -3.47 -11.01
C ALA A 106 27.70 -2.45 -9.88
N LEU A 107 28.63 -1.53 -9.66
CA LEU A 107 28.47 -0.45 -8.68
C LEU A 107 27.33 0.51 -9.05
N MET A 108 27.18 0.85 -10.33
CA MET A 108 26.06 1.71 -10.79
C MET A 108 24.71 1.02 -10.57
N LEU A 109 24.57 -0.24 -10.98
CA LEU A 109 23.34 -1.00 -10.77
C LEU A 109 23.01 -1.16 -9.27
N ALA A 110 24.02 -1.42 -8.44
CA ALA A 110 23.85 -1.50 -7.00
C ALA A 110 23.38 -0.17 -6.39
N LEU A 111 23.87 0.97 -6.91
CA LEU A 111 23.44 2.29 -6.47
C LEU A 111 21.98 2.55 -6.83
N ASP A 112 21.59 2.32 -8.09
CA ASP A 112 20.20 2.50 -8.54
C ASP A 112 19.24 1.61 -7.72
N GLN A 113 19.66 0.37 -7.45
CA GLN A 113 18.88 -0.58 -6.67
C GLN A 113 18.78 -0.15 -5.20
N GLN A 114 19.84 0.42 -4.64
CA GLN A 114 19.85 0.97 -3.28
C GLN A 114 18.92 2.19 -3.18
N GLU A 115 18.92 3.09 -4.16
CA GLU A 115 17.99 4.22 -4.20
C GLU A 115 16.54 3.76 -4.24
N GLU A 116 16.22 2.74 -5.03
CA GLU A 116 14.85 2.21 -5.11
C GLU A 116 14.43 1.55 -3.80
N ILE A 117 15.33 0.81 -3.14
CA ILE A 117 15.08 0.25 -1.80
C ILE A 117 14.81 1.36 -0.79
N GLU A 118 15.58 2.45 -0.83
CA GLU A 118 15.41 3.59 0.06
C GLU A 118 14.08 4.31 -0.19
N ARG A 119 13.68 4.50 -1.45
CA ARG A 119 12.37 5.06 -1.81
C ARG A 119 11.23 4.20 -1.29
N GLN A 120 11.30 2.89 -1.52
CA GLN A 120 10.29 1.94 -1.04
C GLN A 120 10.22 1.91 0.49
N LYS A 121 11.38 1.92 1.15
CA LYS A 121 11.46 1.98 2.61
C LYS A 121 10.85 3.28 3.15
N ALA A 122 11.11 4.43 2.52
CA ALA A 122 10.50 5.70 2.91
C ALA A 122 8.97 5.67 2.79
N LEU A 123 8.43 5.05 1.73
CA LEU A 123 6.99 4.85 1.57
C LEU A 123 6.42 3.94 2.67
N ILE A 124 7.13 2.87 3.01
CA ILE A 124 6.73 1.96 4.10
C ILE A 124 6.76 2.70 5.43
N ASP A 125 7.84 3.41 5.75
CA ASP A 125 7.99 4.16 7.02
C ASP A 125 6.90 5.23 7.17
N ALA A 126 6.50 5.90 6.07
CA ALA A 126 5.36 6.81 6.07
C ALA A 126 4.01 6.09 6.28
N ALA A 127 3.86 4.86 5.82
CA ALA A 127 2.64 4.07 5.97
C ALA A 127 2.52 3.37 7.34
N VAL A 128 3.63 3.02 7.99
CA VAL A 128 3.67 2.39 9.32
C VAL A 128 2.82 3.11 10.37
N PRO A 129 2.94 4.44 10.60
CA PRO A 129 2.13 5.11 11.61
C PRO A 129 0.64 5.09 11.25
N LYS A 130 0.28 5.10 9.96
CA LYS A 130 -1.10 5.02 9.49
C LYS A 130 -1.71 3.65 9.76
N VAL A 131 -0.97 2.58 9.50
CA VAL A 131 -1.41 1.21 9.82
C VAL A 131 -1.47 1.00 11.34
N ALA A 132 -0.45 1.43 12.09
CA ALA A 132 -0.43 1.33 13.55
C ALA A 132 -1.52 2.17 14.24
N ALA A 133 -1.96 3.28 13.64
CA ALA A 133 -3.10 4.06 14.11
C ALA A 133 -4.43 3.31 13.86
N LEU A 134 -4.61 2.74 12.67
CA LEU A 134 -5.77 1.91 12.35
C LEU A 134 -5.85 0.68 13.25
N ASP A 135 -4.71 0.03 13.55
CA ASP A 135 -4.66 -1.11 14.46
C ASP A 135 -4.96 -0.71 15.90
N ARG A 136 -4.48 0.46 16.37
CA ARG A 136 -4.84 0.99 17.70
C ARG A 136 -6.33 1.32 17.82
N ILE A 137 -6.93 1.88 16.77
CA ILE A 137 -8.39 2.11 16.71
C ILE A 137 -9.14 0.76 16.66
N ALA A 138 -8.59 -0.24 15.97
CA ALA A 138 -9.14 -1.59 15.90
C ALA A 138 -9.06 -2.38 17.23
N VAL A 139 -8.18 -1.97 18.16
CA VAL A 139 -8.04 -2.56 19.51
C VAL A 139 -8.96 -1.89 20.54
N SER A 140 -9.55 -0.73 20.24
CA SER A 140 -10.51 -0.08 21.14
C SER A 140 -11.71 -1.01 21.44
N SER A 141 -12.23 -1.00 22.66
CA SER A 141 -13.30 -1.91 23.09
C SER A 141 -14.69 -1.37 22.73
N GLY A 142 -15.02 -1.33 21.43
CA GLY A 142 -16.35 -0.96 20.93
C GLY A 142 -17.04 -2.13 20.21
N GLU A 143 -18.30 -2.40 20.52
CA GLU A 143 -19.15 -3.35 19.77
C GLU A 143 -20.19 -2.57 18.95
N TYR A 144 -20.12 -2.67 17.62
CA TYR A 144 -21.05 -1.95 16.74
C TYR A 144 -22.18 -2.87 16.26
N GLY A 145 -23.40 -2.34 16.15
CA GLY A 145 -24.49 -3.04 15.48
C GLY A 145 -24.27 -3.09 13.96
N LEU A 146 -24.79 -4.12 13.30
CA LEU A 146 -24.69 -4.29 11.83
C LEU A 146 -25.15 -3.05 11.03
N THR A 147 -26.22 -2.39 11.47
CA THR A 147 -26.74 -1.17 10.83
C THR A 147 -25.83 0.03 11.07
N GLU A 148 -25.23 0.13 12.27
CA GLU A 148 -24.27 1.18 12.61
C GLU A 148 -22.98 1.00 11.79
N THR A 149 -22.48 -0.24 11.68
CA THR A 149 -21.37 -0.59 10.81
C THR A 149 -21.63 -0.18 9.35
N ALA A 150 -22.82 -0.44 8.82
CA ALA A 150 -23.17 -0.03 7.46
C ALA A 150 -23.10 1.50 7.27
N LYS A 151 -23.58 2.26 8.27
CA LYS A 151 -23.51 3.73 8.26
C LYS A 151 -22.06 4.24 8.34
N ILE A 152 -21.25 3.67 9.23
CA ILE A 152 -19.82 4.04 9.38
C ILE A 152 -19.03 3.77 8.09
N LEU A 153 -19.38 2.70 7.36
CA LEU A 153 -18.77 2.38 6.06
C LEU A 153 -19.41 3.13 4.88
N GLN A 154 -20.36 4.04 5.13
CA GLN A 154 -21.16 4.76 4.13
C GLN A 154 -21.87 3.86 3.10
N LEU A 155 -22.26 2.66 3.50
CA LEU A 155 -22.94 1.71 2.63
C LEU A 155 -24.45 1.74 2.85
N LYS A 156 -25.23 1.58 1.78
CA LYS A 156 -26.68 1.37 1.88
C LYS A 156 -26.92 0.06 2.66
N PRO A 157 -27.63 0.07 3.81
CA PRO A 157 -27.77 -1.12 4.67
C PRO A 157 -28.28 -2.36 3.95
N ALA A 158 -29.21 -2.20 3.01
CA ALA A 158 -29.70 -3.30 2.18
C ALA A 158 -28.58 -3.99 1.37
N LYS A 159 -27.76 -3.23 0.64
CA LYS A 159 -26.65 -3.78 -0.15
C LYS A 159 -25.58 -4.41 0.73
N PHE A 160 -25.29 -3.82 1.89
CA PHE A 160 -24.35 -4.36 2.85
C PHE A 160 -24.82 -5.70 3.43
N PHE A 161 -26.12 -5.80 3.74
CA PHE A 161 -26.74 -7.02 4.23
C PHE A 161 -26.76 -8.15 3.19
N ASP A 162 -27.07 -7.82 1.94
CA ASP A 162 -27.00 -8.78 0.82
C ASP A 162 -25.56 -9.29 0.64
N TRP A 163 -24.57 -8.40 0.75
CA TRP A 163 -23.16 -8.78 0.66
C TRP A 163 -22.73 -9.71 1.81
N LEU A 164 -23.18 -9.45 3.04
CA LEU A 164 -22.87 -10.30 4.19
C LEU A 164 -23.49 -11.70 4.08
N ASP A 165 -24.68 -11.81 3.48
CA ASP A 165 -25.33 -13.10 3.22
C ASP A 165 -24.58 -13.87 2.12
N GLN A 166 -24.13 -13.21 1.06
CA GLN A 166 -23.36 -13.82 -0.04
C GLN A 166 -21.97 -14.28 0.41
N ASN A 167 -21.29 -13.51 1.26
CA ASN A 167 -19.91 -13.79 1.69
C ASN A 167 -19.82 -14.64 2.97
N ARG A 168 -20.88 -15.39 3.29
CA ARG A 168 -20.93 -16.28 4.48
C ARG A 168 -20.49 -15.58 5.76
N CYS A 169 -20.90 -14.33 5.96
CA CYS A 169 -20.62 -13.59 7.20
C CYS A 169 -21.72 -13.78 8.22
N ARG A 170 -22.97 -13.93 7.77
CA ARG A 170 -24.13 -14.24 8.60
C ARG A 170 -25.03 -15.29 7.96
N TYR A 171 -25.78 -16.02 8.78
CA TYR A 171 -26.79 -16.97 8.32
C TYR A 171 -28.06 -16.88 9.20
N GLY A 172 -29.17 -17.41 8.68
CA GLY A 172 -30.44 -17.45 9.41
C GLY A 172 -30.61 -18.78 10.16
N ARG A 173 -31.02 -18.70 11.43
CA ARG A 173 -31.50 -19.82 12.24
C ARG A 173 -32.88 -19.45 12.78
N GLY A 174 -33.94 -19.86 12.07
CA GLY A 174 -35.31 -19.45 12.37
C GLY A 174 -35.51 -17.94 12.22
N LYS A 175 -36.06 -17.29 13.24
CA LYS A 175 -36.26 -15.82 13.27
C LYS A 175 -35.00 -15.02 13.61
N VAL A 176 -33.90 -15.69 13.95
CA VAL A 176 -32.66 -15.05 14.44
C VAL A 176 -31.54 -15.17 13.42
N LYS A 177 -30.73 -14.11 13.27
CA LYS A 177 -29.54 -14.09 12.40
C LYS A 177 -28.29 -14.24 13.27
N LEU A 178 -27.37 -15.12 12.87
CA LEU A 178 -26.13 -15.42 13.59
C LEU A 178 -24.92 -15.24 12.67
N ALA A 179 -23.78 -14.85 13.23
CA ALA A 179 -22.51 -14.86 12.51
C ALA A 179 -21.97 -16.29 12.35
N TYR A 180 -21.26 -16.57 11.25
CA TYR A 180 -20.57 -17.85 11.05
C TYR A 180 -19.41 -18.02 12.04
N GLN A 181 -19.19 -19.27 12.49
CA GLN A 181 -18.17 -19.59 13.50
C GLN A 181 -16.76 -19.16 13.06
N ASP A 182 -16.38 -19.40 11.81
CA ASP A 182 -15.07 -19.01 11.26
C ASP A 182 -14.77 -17.50 11.42
N LYS A 183 -15.81 -16.66 11.34
CA LYS A 183 -15.68 -15.20 11.48
C LYS A 183 -15.72 -14.74 12.94
N ILE A 184 -16.29 -15.55 13.82
CA ILE A 184 -16.23 -15.36 15.28
C ILE A 184 -14.83 -15.74 15.78
N ASP A 185 -14.28 -16.86 15.32
CA ASP A 185 -12.95 -17.34 15.69
C ASP A 185 -11.85 -16.38 15.19
N ALA A 186 -12.02 -15.80 14.00
CA ALA A 186 -11.16 -14.74 13.50
C ALA A 186 -11.26 -13.41 14.29
N GLY A 187 -12.27 -13.29 15.15
CA GLY A 187 -12.52 -12.13 16.02
C GLY A 187 -13.18 -10.94 15.33
N TYR A 188 -13.84 -11.13 14.18
CA TYR A 188 -14.51 -10.06 13.43
C TYR A 188 -15.93 -9.77 13.94
N PHE A 189 -16.65 -10.80 14.38
CA PHE A 189 -18.01 -10.69 14.90
C PHE A 189 -18.15 -11.37 16.27
N ARG A 190 -19.14 -10.93 17.04
CA ARG A 190 -19.60 -11.59 18.27
C ARG A 190 -21.11 -11.72 18.26
N ASN A 191 -21.64 -12.84 18.75
CA ASN A 191 -23.08 -12.99 18.98
C ASN A 191 -23.36 -12.66 20.45
N LYS A 192 -24.10 -11.57 20.69
CA LYS A 192 -24.52 -11.18 22.03
C LYS A 192 -25.92 -11.71 22.31
N ALA A 193 -26.06 -12.54 23.35
CA ALA A 193 -27.35 -12.95 23.87
C ALA A 193 -27.95 -11.80 24.70
N THR A 194 -29.13 -11.37 24.31
CA THR A 194 -29.92 -10.33 24.98
C THR A 194 -31.22 -10.96 25.43
N GLN A 195 -31.56 -10.83 26.71
CA GLN A 195 -32.85 -11.27 27.21
C GLN A 195 -33.87 -10.16 26.94
N TYR A 196 -35.01 -10.51 26.37
CA TYR A 196 -36.14 -9.61 26.22
C TYR A 196 -37.40 -10.29 26.74
N THR A 197 -38.25 -9.51 27.38
CA THR A 197 -39.55 -9.98 27.87
C THR A 197 -40.56 -9.76 26.77
N ASP A 198 -41.22 -10.83 26.33
CA ASP A 198 -42.31 -10.71 25.36
C ASP A 198 -43.49 -9.94 25.97
N PRO A 199 -44.41 -9.41 25.13
CA PRO A 199 -45.68 -8.83 25.60
C PRO A 199 -46.52 -9.79 26.48
N ASN A 200 -46.24 -11.09 26.40
CA ASN A 200 -46.87 -12.15 27.20
C ASN A 200 -46.16 -12.41 28.55
N GLY A 201 -45.11 -11.66 28.89
CA GLY A 201 -44.41 -11.74 30.18
C GLY A 201 -43.32 -12.82 30.29
N GLU A 202 -43.10 -13.64 29.26
CA GLU A 202 -42.06 -14.68 29.27
C GLU A 202 -40.68 -14.12 28.84
N PRO A 203 -39.58 -14.45 29.54
CA PRO A 203 -38.24 -14.04 29.15
C PRO A 203 -37.71 -14.91 27.99
N GLN A 204 -37.51 -14.30 26.82
CA GLN A 204 -36.83 -14.94 25.69
C GLN A 204 -35.40 -14.44 25.52
N ALA A 205 -34.53 -15.31 25.01
CA ALA A 205 -33.16 -14.96 24.65
C ALA A 205 -33.06 -14.68 23.14
N GLY A 206 -32.84 -13.42 22.78
CA GLY A 206 -32.53 -12.99 21.42
C GLY A 206 -31.03 -12.84 21.20
N ASN A 207 -30.48 -13.47 20.16
CA ASN A 207 -29.08 -13.26 19.77
C ASN A 207 -28.97 -12.14 18.73
N THR A 208 -28.09 -11.18 18.99
CA THR A 208 -27.80 -10.08 18.05
C THR A 208 -26.32 -10.12 17.65
N ILE A 209 -26.04 -9.96 16.36
CA ILE A 209 -24.67 -9.89 15.84
C ILE A 209 -24.08 -8.50 16.14
N ARG A 210 -22.88 -8.49 16.71
CA ARG A 210 -22.04 -7.32 16.97
C ARG A 210 -20.75 -7.42 16.17
N VAL A 211 -20.29 -6.28 15.64
CA VAL A 211 -19.06 -6.15 14.86
C VAL A 211 -17.98 -5.59 15.77
N THR A 212 -16.82 -6.25 15.83
CA THR A 212 -15.65 -5.76 16.57
C THR A 212 -14.91 -4.71 15.73
N PRO A 213 -14.03 -3.88 16.31
CA PRO A 213 -13.33 -2.88 15.50
C PRO A 213 -12.31 -3.50 14.55
N LYS A 214 -11.78 -4.69 14.88
CA LYS A 214 -11.06 -5.58 13.96
C LYS A 214 -11.96 -6.03 12.79
N GLY A 215 -13.21 -6.39 13.07
CA GLY A 215 -14.21 -6.71 12.05
C GLY A 215 -14.56 -5.53 11.15
N LEU A 216 -14.67 -4.33 11.72
CA LEU A 216 -14.91 -3.09 10.98
C LEU A 216 -13.74 -2.79 10.01
N ALA A 217 -12.50 -2.88 10.48
CA ALA A 217 -11.31 -2.68 9.63
C ALA A 217 -11.19 -3.72 8.52
N TRP A 218 -11.58 -4.97 8.80
CA TRP A 218 -11.66 -6.03 7.79
C TRP A 218 -12.74 -5.73 6.75
N LEU A 219 -13.95 -5.35 7.18
CA LEU A 219 -15.05 -4.99 6.29
C LEU A 219 -14.71 -3.80 5.40
N ALA A 220 -13.99 -2.80 5.91
CA ALA A 220 -13.53 -1.65 5.13
C ALA A 220 -12.59 -2.04 3.97
N LYS A 221 -11.82 -3.13 4.10
CA LYS A 221 -10.91 -3.62 3.06
C LYS A 221 -11.61 -4.51 2.03
N VAL A 222 -12.57 -5.31 2.47
CA VAL A 222 -13.12 -6.43 1.67
C VAL A 222 -14.46 -6.06 1.01
N VAL A 223 -15.21 -5.11 1.57
CA VAL A 223 -16.50 -4.71 1.00
C VAL A 223 -16.30 -3.68 -0.12
N PRO A 224 -16.71 -3.98 -1.37
CA PRO A 224 -16.58 -3.05 -2.48
C PRO A 224 -17.48 -1.82 -2.25
N GLY A 225 -16.88 -0.64 -2.30
CA GLY A 225 -17.56 0.65 -2.10
C GLY A 225 -17.63 1.13 -0.66
N ALA A 226 -17.00 0.44 0.30
CA ALA A 226 -16.86 0.94 1.67
C ALA A 226 -16.00 2.20 1.69
N ARG A 227 -16.51 3.26 2.33
CA ARG A 227 -15.78 4.50 2.60
C ARG A 227 -15.86 4.74 4.09
N VAL A 228 -14.73 4.69 4.78
CA VAL A 228 -14.68 5.01 6.20
C VAL A 228 -14.60 6.53 6.30
N GLU A 229 -15.62 7.18 6.87
CA GLU A 229 -15.50 8.57 7.29
C GLU A 229 -14.45 8.62 8.41
N THR A 230 -13.25 9.08 8.06
CA THR A 230 -12.32 9.58 9.05
C THR A 230 -12.79 10.97 9.49
N GLU A 231 -13.86 11.06 10.29
CA GLU A 231 -14.16 12.28 11.05
C GLU A 231 -13.06 12.38 12.13
N THR A 232 -12.18 13.38 12.23
CA THR A 232 -12.12 14.74 11.68
C THR A 232 -10.73 14.94 11.07
N THR A 233 -10.61 14.83 9.76
CA THR A 233 -9.70 15.74 9.07
C THR A 233 -10.59 16.91 8.69
N CYS A 234 -10.54 18.01 9.47
CA CYS A 234 -10.86 19.32 8.91
C CYS A 234 -10.20 19.33 7.55
N ALA A 235 -10.96 19.58 6.49
CA ALA A 235 -10.47 19.52 5.12
C ALA A 235 -9.24 20.42 4.96
N ALA A 236 -8.06 19.87 5.24
CA ALA A 236 -6.86 20.22 4.54
C ALA A 236 -7.13 19.71 3.13
N VAL A 237 -7.71 20.60 2.32
CA VAL A 237 -7.39 20.61 0.91
C VAL A 237 -5.87 20.47 0.86
N VAL A 238 -5.40 19.27 0.54
CA VAL A 238 -4.01 19.05 0.18
C VAL A 238 -3.90 19.79 -1.15
N HIS A 239 -3.66 21.09 -1.05
CA HIS A 239 -2.93 21.78 -2.09
C HIS A 239 -1.67 20.93 -2.31
N PRO A 240 -1.31 20.63 -3.57
CA PRO A 240 -0.02 20.00 -3.84
C PRO A 240 1.03 20.75 -3.03
N GLN A 241 2.01 20.04 -2.46
CA GLN A 241 3.17 20.66 -1.81
C GLN A 241 3.88 21.53 -2.84
N ALA A 242 3.33 22.72 -3.11
CA ALA A 242 4.06 23.87 -3.49
C ALA A 242 4.99 24.07 -2.30
N GLU A 243 6.28 23.88 -2.51
CA GLU A 243 7.26 24.48 -1.63
C GLU A 243 6.86 25.95 -1.49
N MET A 244 6.19 26.31 -0.39
CA MET A 244 5.92 27.71 -0.09
C MET A 244 7.28 28.31 0.19
N ILE A 245 7.81 28.98 -0.84
CA ILE A 245 9.00 29.81 -0.73
C ILE A 245 8.58 30.97 0.16
N TYR A 246 9.04 30.92 1.41
CA TYR A 246 8.73 31.94 2.40
C TYR A 246 9.53 33.19 2.07
N VAL A 247 8.86 34.22 1.56
CA VAL A 247 9.45 35.53 1.30
C VAL A 247 9.33 36.35 2.58
N PRO A 248 10.43 36.76 3.23
CA PRO A 248 10.33 37.71 4.32
C PRO A 248 9.86 39.05 3.73
N LEU A 249 8.60 39.41 3.96
CA LEU A 249 8.06 40.73 3.64
C LEU A 249 8.89 41.80 4.33
N ASP A 250 9.14 42.94 3.68
CA ASP A 250 9.80 44.06 4.35
C ASP A 250 8.92 44.57 5.51
N THR A 251 9.55 45.13 6.54
CA THR A 251 8.92 45.69 7.74
C THR A 251 7.81 46.69 7.42
N ALA A 252 7.89 47.38 6.27
CA ALA A 252 6.88 48.32 5.78
C ALA A 252 5.64 47.61 5.19
N GLU A 253 5.85 46.52 4.45
CA GLU A 253 4.77 45.72 3.83
C GLU A 253 3.96 44.99 4.91
N ARG A 254 4.64 44.44 5.93
CA ARG A 254 4.00 43.81 7.11
C ARG A 254 3.07 44.76 7.87
N ARG A 255 3.39 46.06 7.92
CA ARG A 255 2.53 47.08 8.56
C ARG A 255 1.24 47.31 7.79
N SER A 256 1.30 47.22 6.46
CA SER A 256 0.13 47.41 5.58
C SER A 256 -0.83 46.22 5.63
N GLU A 257 -0.29 45.00 5.68
CA GLU A 257 -1.11 43.77 5.69
C GLU A 257 -1.88 43.63 7.01
N ARG A 258 -1.26 43.92 8.16
CA ARG A 258 -1.97 43.86 9.45
C ARG A 258 -2.92 45.02 9.73
N ALA A 259 -2.77 46.16 9.05
CA ALA A 259 -3.82 47.18 9.04
C ALA A 259 -5.11 46.64 8.40
N THR A 260 -4.97 45.71 7.44
CA THR A 260 -6.08 45.02 6.77
C THR A 260 -6.64 43.90 7.65
N THR A 261 -5.79 43.09 8.30
CA THR A 261 -6.18 41.91 9.10
C THR A 261 -6.57 42.24 10.57
N LYS A 262 -6.36 43.48 11.03
CA LYS A 262 -6.61 43.94 12.43
C LYS A 262 -5.84 43.19 13.53
N ALA A 263 -4.77 42.47 13.20
CA ALA A 263 -3.93 41.78 14.19
C ALA A 263 -3.09 42.78 15.01
N ARG A 264 -2.95 42.57 16.32
CA ARG A 264 -2.20 43.46 17.24
C ARG A 264 -0.68 43.24 17.11
N PHE A 265 0.09 44.32 17.08
CA PHE A 265 1.57 44.29 17.11
C PHE A 265 2.12 43.98 18.50
N ILE A 266 3.30 43.34 18.55
CA ILE A 266 4.08 43.22 19.79
C ILE A 266 4.69 44.58 20.15
N VAL A 267 4.04 45.31 21.06
CA VAL A 267 4.46 46.65 21.51
C VAL A 267 4.88 46.68 22.98
N SER A 268 4.59 45.65 23.75
CA SER A 268 4.86 45.57 25.19
C SER A 268 5.28 44.17 25.62
N ASP A 269 6.06 44.09 26.70
CA ASP A 269 6.53 42.83 27.27
C ASP A 269 5.40 41.83 27.57
N PRO A 270 4.20 42.22 28.08
CA PRO A 270 3.09 41.26 28.25
C PRO A 270 2.58 40.68 26.94
N ILE A 271 2.56 41.47 25.85
CA ILE A 271 2.13 40.99 24.54
C ILE A 271 3.17 40.03 23.96
N LEU A 272 4.46 40.31 24.18
CA LEU A 272 5.55 39.39 23.84
C LEU A 272 5.35 38.04 24.54
N MET A 273 5.03 38.03 25.84
CA MET A 273 4.77 36.78 26.58
C MET A 273 3.63 35.97 25.96
N VAL A 274 2.50 36.63 25.68
CA VAL A 274 1.32 35.97 25.09
C VAL A 274 1.63 35.44 23.70
N ALA A 275 2.42 36.18 22.90
CA ALA A 275 2.85 35.73 21.58
C ALA A 275 3.75 34.49 21.66
N MET A 276 4.72 34.47 22.59
CA MET A 276 5.59 33.32 22.84
C MET A 276 4.81 32.12 23.38
N ASP A 277 3.88 32.32 24.30
CA ASP A 277 3.04 31.24 24.85
C ASP A 277 2.11 30.67 23.77
N ARG A 278 1.54 31.54 22.93
CA ARG A 278 0.76 31.14 21.76
C ARG A 278 1.61 30.31 20.80
N TRP A 279 2.85 30.74 20.55
CA TRP A 279 3.81 30.00 19.71
C TRP A 279 4.16 28.63 20.28
N GLU A 280 4.48 28.55 21.58
CA GLU A 280 4.79 27.30 22.27
C GLU A 280 3.58 26.35 22.30
N ALA A 281 2.37 26.89 22.50
CA ALA A 281 1.13 26.13 22.54
C ALA A 281 0.76 25.52 21.19
N MET A 282 1.24 26.07 20.07
CA MET A 282 1.03 25.49 18.74
C MET A 282 1.71 24.12 18.55
N ARG A 283 2.64 23.70 19.45
CA ARG A 283 3.14 22.31 19.60
C ARG A 283 3.56 21.62 18.29
N TRP A 284 4.16 22.37 17.37
CA TRP A 284 4.67 21.84 16.09
C TRP A 284 6.19 21.71 16.09
N SER A 285 6.70 20.89 15.16
CA SER A 285 8.11 20.52 14.93
C SER A 285 9.06 21.69 14.55
N GLY A 286 8.68 22.93 14.85
CA GLY A 286 9.46 24.13 14.57
C GLY A 286 9.29 24.69 13.15
N ILE A 287 8.18 24.43 12.46
CA ILE A 287 7.94 24.97 11.12
C ILE A 287 6.59 25.70 11.11
N PRO A 288 6.54 27.00 10.76
CA PRO A 288 5.28 27.74 10.64
C PRO A 288 4.42 27.16 9.50
N GLN A 289 3.11 27.03 9.74
CA GLN A 289 2.14 26.49 8.78
C GLN A 289 1.43 27.59 7.98
N SER A 290 1.53 28.84 8.42
CA SER A 290 0.95 30.01 7.76
C SER A 290 1.94 31.18 7.72
N GLN A 291 1.69 32.13 6.82
CA GLN A 291 2.44 33.39 6.75
C GLN A 291 2.35 34.18 8.05
N GLU A 292 1.16 34.22 8.66
CA GLU A 292 0.90 34.94 9.91
C GLU A 292 1.73 34.41 11.09
N ASP A 293 1.96 33.10 11.12
CA ASP A 293 2.79 32.47 12.15
C ASP A 293 4.25 32.87 11.94
N ALA A 294 4.77 32.71 10.74
CA ALA A 294 6.15 33.07 10.48
C ALA A 294 6.43 34.56 10.75
N ASP A 295 5.50 35.47 10.40
CA ASP A 295 5.59 36.89 10.76
C ASP A 295 5.61 37.13 12.28
N MET A 296 4.79 36.38 13.04
CA MET A 296 4.78 36.44 14.50
C MET A 296 6.14 36.00 15.09
N TRP A 297 6.82 35.02 14.49
CA TRP A 297 8.17 34.64 14.91
C TRP A 297 9.19 35.76 14.69
N TYR A 298 9.17 36.41 13.52
CA TYR A 298 10.06 37.54 13.24
C TYR A 298 9.77 38.73 14.16
N GLU A 299 8.51 39.01 14.49
CA GLU A 299 8.16 40.04 15.47
C GLU A 299 8.71 39.72 16.87
N ILE A 300 8.61 38.46 17.31
CA ILE A 300 9.21 38.03 18.58
C ILE A 300 10.73 38.21 18.52
N ASN A 301 11.36 37.88 17.39
CA ASN A 301 12.81 38.03 17.19
C ASN A 301 13.27 39.50 17.19
N ASP A 302 12.53 40.40 16.56
CA ASP A 302 12.89 41.82 16.41
C ASP A 302 12.57 42.66 17.67
N TYR A 303 11.60 42.22 18.49
CA TYR A 303 11.19 42.97 19.67
C TYR A 303 12.25 43.00 20.79
N THR A 304 12.67 44.17 21.24
CA THR A 304 13.61 44.33 22.36
C THR A 304 12.88 44.39 23.71
N PRO A 305 12.98 43.37 24.58
CA PRO A 305 12.24 43.36 25.84
C PRO A 305 12.78 44.36 26.87
N LYS A 306 11.86 45.08 27.53
CA LYS A 306 12.23 46.15 28.47
C LYS A 306 12.62 45.59 29.84
N THR A 307 11.91 44.59 30.32
CA THR A 307 12.11 43.97 31.64
C THR A 307 13.15 42.85 31.61
N PRO A 308 13.92 42.64 32.71
CA PRO A 308 14.89 41.55 32.81
C PRO A 308 14.26 40.16 32.64
N TYR A 309 13.06 39.96 33.22
CA TYR A 309 12.30 38.71 33.08
C TYR A 309 11.96 38.40 31.62
N ALA A 310 11.52 39.42 30.87
CA ALA A 310 11.18 39.22 29.47
C ALA A 310 12.38 38.91 28.58
N ARG A 311 13.55 39.49 28.90
CA ARG A 311 14.81 39.16 28.22
C ARG A 311 15.19 37.70 28.42
N GLN A 312 15.20 37.23 29.68
CA GLN A 312 15.55 35.85 30.01
C GLN A 312 14.57 34.84 29.37
N ARG A 313 13.27 35.15 29.38
CA ARG A 313 12.27 34.27 28.75
C ARG A 313 12.45 34.21 27.23
N LYS A 314 12.65 35.37 26.57
CA LYS A 314 12.89 35.43 25.12
C LYS A 314 14.15 34.66 24.74
N GLU A 315 15.24 34.79 25.49
CA GLU A 315 16.48 34.06 25.26
C GLU A 315 16.26 32.53 25.33
N ARG A 316 15.54 32.05 26.35
CA ARG A 316 15.16 30.63 26.46
C ARG A 316 14.32 30.16 25.28
N PHE A 317 13.32 30.93 24.89
CA PHE A 317 12.46 30.63 23.75
C PHE A 317 13.24 30.55 22.43
N MET A 318 14.11 31.53 22.16
CA MET A 318 14.95 31.51 20.95
C MET A 318 15.92 30.32 20.95
N GLY A 319 16.42 29.91 22.13
CA GLY A 319 17.24 28.71 22.28
C GLY A 319 16.50 27.40 21.97
N LEU A 320 15.19 27.33 22.26
CA LEU A 320 14.34 26.16 21.94
C LEU A 320 14.02 26.09 20.44
N PHE A 321 13.96 27.23 19.74
CA PHE A 321 13.48 27.33 18.37
C PHE A 321 14.53 27.89 17.39
N SER A 322 15.80 27.54 17.61
CA SER A 322 16.97 28.10 16.89
C SER A 322 17.00 27.86 15.38
N TYR A 323 16.27 26.88 14.86
CA TYR A 323 16.29 26.45 13.45
C TYR A 323 15.05 26.87 12.64
N THR A 324 14.13 27.64 13.21
CA THR A 324 12.75 27.76 12.69
C THR A 324 12.48 28.93 11.73
N ALA A 325 13.55 29.52 11.14
CA ALA A 325 13.43 30.59 10.15
C ALA A 325 14.57 30.60 9.10
N LEU A 326 15.30 29.50 8.95
CA LEU A 326 16.40 29.36 7.97
C LEU A 326 15.98 28.47 6.79
N LYS A 327 15.02 28.93 5.98
CA LYS A 327 15.15 28.78 4.52
C LYS A 327 15.59 30.14 3.99
N ARG A 328 16.89 30.44 4.16
CA ARG A 328 17.58 31.45 3.32
C ARG A 328 17.55 30.91 1.89
N SER A 329 16.66 31.42 1.04
CA SER A 329 16.97 31.42 -0.38
C SER A 329 17.92 32.58 -0.64
N THR A 330 19.22 32.37 -0.40
CA THR A 330 20.19 33.10 -1.21
C THR A 330 20.21 32.37 -2.55
N SER A 331 19.55 32.92 -3.58
CA SER A 331 19.85 32.51 -4.95
C SER A 331 20.91 33.46 -5.52
N PRO A 332 21.98 32.95 -6.16
CA PRO A 332 22.89 33.79 -6.91
C PRO A 332 22.26 34.12 -8.27
N ALA A 333 22.14 35.42 -8.58
CA ALA A 333 22.25 36.04 -9.90
C ALA A 333 22.00 37.54 -9.76
#